data_AF-A0AAP3SK87-F1
#
_entry.id   AF-A0AAP3SK87-F1
#
_cell.length_a   1.000
_cell.length_b   1.000
_cell.length_c   1.000
_cell.angle_alpha   90.00
_cell.angle_beta   90.00
_cell.angle_gamma   90.00
#
_symmetry.space_group_name_H-M   'P 1'
#
loop_
_entity.id
_entity.type
_entity.pdbx_description
1 polymer ?
#
loop_
_entity_poly.entity_id
_entity_poly.type
_entity_poly.pdbx_seq_one_letter_code
_entity_poly.pdbx_strand_id
1 'polypeptide(L)'
;MDFLIDKSERYTYEDLLNIVNNADRYIPFFKEKSLYHFFCNLIVGLVSNQPLVLLDSDIKLTELEEGVESKINKSKLISKHYFSTMADLINAIHDSRSEITIFTSGTTGQPKKVIHSVMTLTRTVRIAERYKDKIWAFAYNPT
;
A
#
# COMPACT_ATOMS: atom_id res chain seq x y z
N MET A 1 -6.99 -16.46 10.10
CA MET A 1 -5.58 -16.10 10.39
C MET A 1 -5.50 -14.58 10.37
N ASP A 2 -4.81 -14.00 11.34
CA ASP A 2 -4.69 -12.54 11.46
C ASP A 2 -3.80 -12.02 10.32
N PHE A 3 -4.27 -10.98 9.63
CA PHE A 3 -3.50 -10.21 8.65
C PHE A 3 -2.76 -9.06 9.34
N LEU A 4 -3.47 -8.31 10.18
CA LEU A 4 -2.93 -7.17 10.92
C LEU A 4 -3.48 -7.15 12.35
N ILE A 5 -2.58 -6.97 13.30
CA ILE A 5 -2.92 -6.66 14.69
C ILE A 5 -2.39 -5.25 14.96
N ASP A 6 -3.29 -4.30 15.18
CA ASP A 6 -2.97 -2.90 15.49
C ASP A 6 -3.54 -2.56 16.87
N LYS A 7 -2.69 -2.63 17.90
CA LYS A 7 -3.06 -2.48 19.32
C LYS A 7 -4.15 -3.48 19.72
N SER A 8 -5.37 -3.02 19.96
CA SER A 8 -6.54 -3.84 20.31
C SER A 8 -7.29 -4.36 19.09
N GLU A 9 -7.06 -3.77 17.92
CA GLU A 9 -7.77 -4.12 16.69
C GLU A 9 -7.11 -5.30 15.99
N ARG A 10 -7.94 -6.20 15.48
CA ARG A 10 -7.49 -7.37 14.71
C ARG A 10 -8.25 -7.43 13.41
N TYR A 11 -7.51 -7.57 12.32
CA TYR A 11 -8.02 -7.72 10.98
C TYR A 11 -7.52 -9.03 10.41
N THR A 12 -8.41 -9.82 9.85
CA THR A 12 -8.10 -11.11 9.25
C THR A 12 -7.82 -10.97 7.75
N TYR A 13 -7.23 -12.00 7.16
CA TYR A 13 -7.12 -12.09 5.70
C TYR A 13 -8.48 -12.12 4.99
N GLU A 14 -9.53 -12.62 5.65
CA GLU A 14 -10.89 -12.62 5.10
C GLU A 14 -11.46 -11.20 5.05
N ASP A 15 -11.23 -10.39 6.09
CA ASP A 15 -11.61 -8.97 6.10
C ASP A 15 -10.92 -8.21 4.96
N LEU A 16 -9.62 -8.43 4.78
CA LEU A 16 -8.85 -7.84 3.68
C LEU A 16 -9.43 -8.24 2.31
N LEU A 17 -9.65 -9.53 2.09
CA LEU A 17 -10.18 -10.04 0.82
C LEU A 17 -11.57 -9.45 0.52
N ASN A 18 -12.43 -9.37 1.53
CA ASN A 18 -13.75 -8.76 1.41
C ASN A 18 -13.68 -7.28 1.04
N ILE A 19 -12.79 -6.50 1.67
CA ILE A 19 -12.62 -5.09 1.32
C ILE A 19 -12.13 -4.93 -0.12
N VAL A 20 -11.10 -5.69 -0.51
CA VAL A 20 -10.53 -5.59 -1.87
C VAL A 20 -11.57 -5.96 -2.94
N ASN A 21 -12.33 -7.04 -2.72
CA ASN A 21 -13.35 -7.50 -3.67
C ASN A 21 -14.54 -6.53 -3.83
N ASN A 22 -14.81 -5.70 -2.83
CA ASN A 22 -15.90 -4.73 -2.86
C ASN A 22 -15.45 -3.32 -3.29
N ALA A 23 -14.15 -3.08 -3.44
CA ALA A 23 -13.62 -1.77 -3.80
C ALA A 23 -13.92 -1.42 -5.27
N ASP A 24 -14.51 -0.24 -5.47
CA ASP A 24 -14.70 0.41 -6.77
C ASP A 24 -13.86 1.70 -6.90
N ARG A 25 -13.12 2.04 -5.83
CA ARG A 25 -12.31 3.24 -5.73
C ARG A 25 -11.03 2.96 -4.95
N TYR A 26 -10.03 3.79 -5.22
CA TYR A 26 -8.81 3.90 -4.42
C TYR A 26 -8.37 5.36 -4.34
N ILE A 27 -7.45 5.66 -3.43
CA ILE A 27 -6.87 6.98 -3.24
C ILE A 27 -5.39 6.92 -3.64
N PRO A 28 -4.96 7.64 -4.70
CA PRO A 28 -3.57 7.61 -5.15
C PRO A 28 -2.60 8.30 -4.19
N PHE A 29 -3.04 9.36 -3.51
CA PHE A 29 -2.28 10.15 -2.53
C PHE A 29 -2.97 9.96 -1.18
N PHE A 30 -2.78 8.79 -0.58
CA PHE A 30 -3.50 8.42 0.64
C PHE A 30 -2.70 8.81 1.87
N LYS A 31 -3.29 9.66 2.71
CA LYS A 31 -2.73 10.11 3.97
C LYS A 31 -3.72 9.77 5.08
N GLU A 32 -3.41 8.75 5.87
CA GLU A 32 -4.28 8.17 6.89
C GLU A 32 -3.43 7.60 8.03
N LYS A 33 -3.93 7.66 9.27
CA LYS A 33 -3.24 7.11 10.44
C LYS A 33 -3.51 5.62 10.63
N SER A 34 -4.69 5.16 10.23
CA SER A 34 -5.06 3.75 10.30
C SER A 34 -4.20 2.90 9.36
N LEU A 35 -3.38 2.02 9.95
CA LEU A 35 -2.56 1.06 9.22
C LEU A 35 -3.40 0.15 8.35
N TYR A 36 -4.54 -0.30 8.86
CA TYR A 36 -5.42 -1.19 8.12
C TYR A 36 -5.96 -0.54 6.84
N HIS A 37 -6.48 0.69 6.95
CA HIS A 37 -6.96 1.42 5.78
C HIS A 37 -5.83 1.73 4.81
N PHE A 38 -4.63 2.06 5.32
CA PHE A 38 -3.45 2.29 4.49
C PHE A 38 -3.12 1.06 3.63
N PHE A 39 -3.04 -0.12 4.25
CA PHE A 39 -2.77 -1.36 3.52
C PHE A 39 -3.90 -1.74 2.57
N CYS A 40 -5.16 -1.58 2.96
CA CYS A 40 -6.29 -1.85 2.07
C CYS A 40 -6.23 -0.97 0.82
N ASN A 41 -6.02 0.34 0.97
CA ASN A 41 -5.92 1.26 -0.15
C ASN A 41 -4.70 0.97 -1.05
N LEU A 42 -3.55 0.65 -0.44
CA LEU A 42 -2.35 0.21 -1.15
C LEU A 42 -2.66 -1.03 -2.01
N ILE A 43 -3.19 -2.08 -1.40
CA ILE A 43 -3.48 -3.34 -2.09
C ILE A 43 -4.50 -3.14 -3.22
N VAL A 44 -5.58 -2.38 -2.98
CA VAL A 44 -6.56 -2.05 -4.02
C VAL A 44 -5.91 -1.32 -5.20
N GLY A 45 -5.02 -0.35 -4.95
CA GLY A 45 -4.28 0.35 -6.00
C GLY A 45 -3.35 -0.59 -6.80
N LEU A 46 -2.65 -1.51 -6.12
CA LEU A 46 -1.75 -2.47 -6.76
C LEU A 46 -2.50 -3.44 -7.67
N VAL A 47 -3.56 -4.09 -7.17
CA VAL A 47 -4.31 -5.08 -7.96
C VAL A 47 -5.09 -4.45 -9.10
N SER A 48 -5.37 -3.15 -9.01
CA SER A 48 -6.00 -2.37 -10.08
C SER A 48 -5.01 -1.79 -11.10
N ASN A 49 -3.71 -2.13 -10.98
CA ASN A 49 -2.63 -1.62 -11.81
C ASN A 49 -2.55 -0.09 -11.85
N GLN A 50 -2.92 0.56 -10.75
CA GLN A 50 -2.95 2.01 -10.65
C GLN A 50 -1.70 2.58 -9.96
N PRO A 51 -1.23 3.78 -10.36
CA PRO A 51 -0.12 4.44 -9.68
C PRO A 51 -0.52 4.91 -8.29
N LEU A 52 0.43 4.83 -7.36
CA LEU A 52 0.30 5.18 -5.95
C LEU A 52 1.46 6.08 -5.52
N VAL A 53 1.16 6.99 -4.60
CA VAL A 53 2.13 7.82 -3.91
C VAL A 53 1.98 7.55 -2.42
N LEU A 54 2.99 6.95 -1.81
CA LEU A 54 2.99 6.63 -0.39
C LEU A 54 3.33 7.90 0.39
N LEU A 55 2.37 8.36 1.18
CA LEU A 55 2.53 9.51 2.07
C LEU A 55 2.56 9.01 3.51
N ASP A 56 3.57 9.46 4.24
CA ASP A 56 3.62 9.33 5.69
C ASP A 56 2.48 10.19 6.29
N SER A 57 1.78 9.71 7.30
CA SER A 57 0.67 10.41 7.96
C SER A 57 1.14 11.60 8.78
N ASP A 58 2.41 11.63 9.19
CA ASP A 58 3.05 12.74 9.86
C ASP A 58 3.75 13.71 8.90
N ILE A 59 3.73 13.45 7.58
CA ILE A 59 4.30 14.36 6.59
C ILE A 59 3.64 15.74 6.66
N LYS A 60 4.46 16.78 6.74
CA LYS A 60 3.99 18.17 6.71
C LYS A 60 3.76 18.60 5.28
N LEU A 61 2.77 19.47 5.07
CA LEU A 61 2.46 20.02 3.75
C LEU A 61 3.66 20.77 3.14
N THR A 62 4.50 21.38 3.98
CA THR A 62 5.75 22.05 3.57
C THR A 62 6.80 21.09 3.01
N GLU A 63 6.67 19.79 3.29
CA GLU A 63 7.55 18.73 2.81
C GLU A 63 7.00 18.09 1.53
N LEU A 64 5.87 18.55 1.01
CA LEU A 64 5.27 18.05 -0.23
C LEU A 64 5.62 18.96 -1.40
N GLU A 65 5.73 18.36 -2.60
CA GLU A 65 5.81 19.11 -3.84
C GLU A 65 4.54 19.96 -4.05
N GLU A 66 4.69 21.12 -4.67
CA GLU A 66 3.57 22.03 -4.94
C GLU A 66 2.44 21.33 -5.72
N GLY A 67 1.19 21.54 -5.28
CA GLY A 67 0.01 20.93 -5.88
C GLY A 67 -0.30 19.49 -5.43
N VAL A 68 0.58 18.82 -4.67
CA VAL A 68 0.26 17.50 -4.08
C VAL A 68 -0.85 17.63 -3.04
N GLU A 69 -0.86 18.70 -2.24
CA GLU A 69 -1.87 18.97 -1.21
C GLU A 69 -3.30 18.86 -1.76
N SER A 70 -3.54 19.42 -2.95
CA SER A 70 -4.86 19.39 -3.60
C SER A 70 -5.37 17.99 -3.97
N LYS A 71 -4.46 17.00 -4.04
CA LYS A 71 -4.72 15.62 -4.44
C LYS A 71 -4.87 14.66 -3.25
N ILE A 72 -4.47 15.09 -2.05
CA ILE A 72 -4.53 14.26 -0.84
C ILE A 72 -5.97 13.78 -0.62
N ASN A 73 -6.12 12.48 -0.36
CA ASN A 73 -7.40 11.85 -0.05
C ASN A 73 -8.49 12.03 -1.13
N LYS A 74 -8.10 12.37 -2.37
CA LYS A 74 -9.00 12.37 -3.52
C LYS A 74 -9.08 10.98 -4.13
N SER A 75 -10.26 10.39 -4.08
CA SER A 75 -10.49 9.05 -4.62
C SER A 75 -10.65 9.05 -6.15
N LYS A 76 -10.24 7.95 -6.78
CA LYS A 76 -10.41 7.65 -8.20
C LYS A 76 -11.20 6.35 -8.37
N LEU A 77 -12.03 6.29 -9.40
CA LEU A 77 -12.71 5.06 -9.81
C LEU A 77 -11.70 4.04 -10.35
N ILE A 78 -11.97 2.77 -10.09
CA ILE A 78 -11.24 1.62 -10.64
C ILE A 78 -12.23 0.59 -11.15
N SER A 79 -11.76 -0.28 -12.04
CA SER A 79 -12.50 -1.49 -12.37
C SER A 79 -12.53 -2.39 -11.14
N LYS A 80 -13.72 -2.93 -10.83
CA LYS A 80 -13.84 -3.94 -9.78
C LYS A 80 -13.07 -5.20 -10.17
N HIS A 81 -12.33 -5.74 -9.22
CA HIS A 81 -11.66 -7.04 -9.34
C HIS A 81 -12.21 -7.97 -8.29
N TYR A 82 -12.35 -9.24 -8.64
CA TYR A 82 -12.82 -10.28 -7.72
C TYR A 82 -11.76 -11.37 -7.61
N PHE A 83 -11.44 -11.72 -6.37
CA PHE A 83 -10.48 -12.75 -6.00
C PHE A 83 -11.18 -13.78 -5.12
N SER A 84 -11.19 -15.04 -5.56
CA SER A 84 -11.80 -16.13 -4.81
C SER A 84 -10.96 -16.54 -3.60
N THR A 85 -9.64 -16.40 -3.69
CA THR A 85 -8.70 -16.81 -2.65
C THR A 85 -7.62 -15.74 -2.42
N MET A 86 -6.96 -15.84 -1.26
CA MET A 86 -5.77 -15.02 -0.97
C MET A 86 -4.60 -15.31 -1.92
N ALA A 87 -4.49 -16.53 -2.46
CA ALA A 87 -3.46 -16.85 -3.45
C ALA A 87 -3.68 -16.08 -4.75
N ASP A 88 -4.93 -15.95 -5.20
CA ASP A 88 -5.28 -15.16 -6.38
C ASP A 88 -4.95 -13.67 -6.17
N LEU A 89 -5.25 -13.15 -4.98
CA LEU A 89 -4.92 -11.77 -4.60
C LEU A 89 -3.40 -11.53 -4.60
N ILE A 90 -2.62 -12.43 -4.02
CA ILE A 90 -1.15 -12.33 -3.98
C ILE A 90 -0.56 -12.39 -5.38
N ASN A 91 -1.05 -13.27 -6.25
CA ASN A 91 -0.60 -13.36 -7.64
C ASN A 91 -0.88 -12.04 -8.39
N ALA A 92 -2.06 -11.45 -8.20
CA ALA A 92 -2.40 -10.16 -8.80
C ALA A 92 -1.53 -9.00 -8.31
N ILE A 93 -1.13 -9.02 -7.03
CA ILE A 93 -0.16 -8.04 -6.50
C ILE A 93 1.20 -8.24 -7.17
N HIS A 94 1.67 -9.48 -7.27
CA HIS A 94 2.97 -9.79 -7.88
C HIS A 94 3.04 -9.35 -9.35
N ASP A 95 1.95 -9.57 -10.10
CA ASP A 95 1.86 -9.24 -11.53
C ASP A 95 1.47 -7.77 -11.79
N SER A 96 1.30 -6.99 -10.72
CA SER A 96 0.91 -5.59 -10.79
C SER A 96 1.91 -4.75 -11.58
N ARG A 97 1.36 -3.92 -12.47
CA ARG A 97 2.09 -2.91 -13.25
C ARG A 97 2.10 -1.54 -12.58
N SER A 98 1.61 -1.44 -11.34
CA SER A 98 1.55 -0.19 -10.60
C SER A 98 2.93 0.41 -10.38
N GLU A 99 2.99 1.73 -10.52
CA GLU A 99 4.11 2.54 -10.06
C GLU A 99 3.86 2.98 -8.61
N ILE A 100 4.82 2.72 -7.74
CA ILE A 100 4.83 3.09 -6.33
C ILE A 100 5.85 4.22 -6.17
N THR A 101 5.35 5.42 -5.91
CA THR A 101 6.18 6.58 -5.60
C THR A 101 6.40 6.68 -4.10
N ILE A 102 7.66 6.89 -3.70
CA ILE A 102 8.08 7.16 -2.33
C ILE A 102 8.93 8.44 -2.33
N PHE A 103 8.71 9.31 -1.35
CA PHE A 103 9.56 10.47 -1.12
C PHE A 103 10.66 10.13 -0.10
N THR A 104 11.87 10.56 -0.38
CA THR A 104 13.03 10.38 0.52
C THR A 104 13.57 11.74 0.93
N SER A 105 14.03 11.88 2.17
CA SER A 105 14.67 13.09 2.69
C SER A 105 15.98 13.34 1.92
N GLY A 106 15.95 14.14 0.86
CA GLY A 106 17.13 14.48 0.08
C GLY A 106 18.15 15.22 0.95
N THR A 107 19.44 15.01 0.69
CA THR A 107 20.54 15.68 1.42
C THR A 107 20.55 17.20 1.23
N THR A 108 19.83 17.71 0.23
CA THR A 108 19.69 19.13 -0.10
C THR A 108 18.47 19.79 0.56
N GLY A 109 17.73 19.07 1.42
CA GLY A 109 16.53 19.57 2.10
C GLY A 109 15.24 19.50 1.27
N GLN A 110 15.34 19.23 -0.03
CA GLN A 110 14.18 18.94 -0.88
C GLN A 110 13.96 17.41 -0.97
N PRO A 111 12.72 16.93 -0.76
CA PRO A 111 12.41 15.51 -0.91
C PRO A 111 12.69 15.02 -2.33
N LYS A 112 13.34 13.87 -2.47
CA LYS A 112 13.55 13.23 -3.77
C LYS A 112 12.48 12.17 -4.00
N LYS A 113 11.79 12.30 -5.14
CA LYS A 113 10.86 11.28 -5.65
C LYS A 113 11.62 10.05 -6.15
N VAL A 114 11.25 8.88 -5.64
CA VAL A 114 11.74 7.58 -6.12
C VAL A 114 10.53 6.76 -6.56
N ILE A 115 10.62 6.15 -7.75
CA ILE A 115 9.53 5.36 -8.33
C ILE A 115 10.00 3.91 -8.43
N HIS A 116 9.18 3.00 -7.90
CA HIS A 116 9.36 1.55 -7.96
C HIS A 116 8.19 0.90 -8.68
N SER A 117 8.41 -0.27 -9.28
CA SER A 117 7.33 -1.23 -9.55
C SER A 117 7.25 -2.20 -8.37
N VAL A 118 6.19 -3.02 -8.30
CA VAL A 118 6.13 -4.10 -7.30
C VAL A 118 7.36 -5.01 -7.40
N MET A 119 7.76 -5.36 -8.62
CA MET A 119 8.95 -6.20 -8.86
C MET A 119 10.24 -5.56 -8.32
N THR A 120 10.46 -4.25 -8.51
CA THR A 120 11.70 -3.63 -8.04
C THR A 120 11.69 -3.40 -6.53
N LEU A 121 10.53 -3.12 -5.94
CA LEU A 121 10.37 -2.93 -4.50
C LEU A 121 10.52 -4.25 -3.73
N THR A 122 10.03 -5.36 -4.29
CA THR A 122 10.00 -6.66 -3.61
C THR A 122 11.17 -7.59 -3.98
N ARG A 123 12.13 -7.14 -4.80
CA ARG A 123 13.26 -7.97 -5.29
C ARG A 123 14.07 -8.66 -4.18
N THR A 124 14.12 -8.08 -2.98
CA THR A 124 14.85 -8.65 -1.83
C THR A 124 13.99 -9.53 -0.93
N VAL A 125 12.67 -9.56 -1.15
CA VAL A 125 11.73 -10.40 -0.41
C VAL A 125 11.91 -11.84 -0.88
N ARG A 126 12.20 -12.75 0.07
CA ARG A 126 12.44 -14.16 -0.23
C ARG A 126 11.18 -14.97 0.01
N ILE A 127 10.68 -15.64 -1.02
CA ILE A 127 9.48 -16.48 -0.96
C ILE A 127 9.91 -17.95 -1.09
N ALA A 128 9.62 -18.76 -0.08
CA ALA A 128 9.83 -20.21 -0.08
C ALA A 128 9.09 -20.86 1.11
N GLU A 129 8.73 -22.14 1.00
CA GLU A 129 8.05 -22.91 2.05
C GLU A 129 8.76 -22.81 3.42
N ARG A 130 10.11 -22.82 3.41
CA ARG A 130 10.94 -22.69 4.62
C ARG A 130 10.81 -21.34 5.35
N TYR A 131 10.13 -20.36 4.75
CA TYR A 131 9.90 -19.04 5.34
C TYR A 131 8.46 -18.83 5.80
N LYS A 132 7.54 -19.79 5.60
CA LYS A 132 6.10 -19.62 5.90
C LYS A 132 5.81 -19.26 7.36
N ASP A 133 6.60 -19.81 8.28
CA ASP A 133 6.44 -19.57 9.73
C ASP A 133 7.28 -18.38 10.21
N LYS A 134 7.99 -17.69 9.31
CA LYS A 134 8.70 -16.44 9.63
C LYS A 134 7.72 -15.28 9.51
N ILE A 135 6.93 -15.09 10.57
CA ILE A 135 5.99 -13.98 10.69
C ILE A 135 6.76 -12.73 11.14
N TRP A 136 6.65 -11.65 10.37
CA TRP A 136 7.31 -10.39 10.68
C TRP A 136 6.32 -9.50 11.45
N ALA A 137 6.78 -8.96 12.57
CA ALA A 137 6.14 -7.80 13.17
C ALA A 137 6.66 -6.53 12.49
N PHE A 138 5.79 -5.55 12.29
CA PHE A 138 6.23 -4.23 11.84
C PHE A 138 6.91 -3.51 13.00
N ALA A 139 8.22 -3.28 12.88
CA ALA A 139 9.00 -2.50 13.86
C ALA A 139 8.96 -0.99 13.58
N TYR A 140 8.28 -0.56 12.51
CA TYR A 140 8.18 0.82 12.06
C TYR A 140 6.74 1.12 11.63
N ASN A 141 6.26 2.33 11.88
CA ASN A 141 4.94 2.79 11.46
C ASN A 141 5.00 3.23 9.99
N PRO A 142 4.40 2.49 9.02
CA PRO A 142 4.36 2.92 7.63
C PRO A 142 3.40 4.09 7.38
N THR A 143 2.67 4.52 8.42
CA THR A 143 1.92 5.77 8.47
C THR A 143 2.63 6.77 9.36
#